data_AF-A0A377YUF6-F1
#
_entry.id   AF-A0A377YUF6-F1
#
_cell.length_a   1.000
_cell.length_b   1.000
_cell.length_c   1.000
_cell.angle_alpha   90.00
_cell.angle_beta   90.00
_cell.angle_gamma   90.00
#
_symmetry.space_group_name_H-M   'P 1'
#
loop_
_entity.id
_entity.type
_entity.pdbx_description
1 polymer ?
#
loop_
_entity_poly.entity_id
_entity_poly.type
_entity_poly.pdbx_seq_one_letter_code
_entity_poly.pdbx_strand_id
1 'polypeptide(L)'
;MAIEPPELETRVAILMKKADENDIRLPGEVAFFIAKRLRSNVRELEGALNRVIANANFTGRAITIDFVREALRDLLALQEKLVTIDNIQKTVAEYYKIKVADLLSKRRSRSVARPRQMAMALAKELTNHSLPEIGDAFGGRDHTTVLHACRKIEQLREESHDIKEDFSNLIRTLSS
;
A
#
# COMPACT_ATOMS: atom_id res chain seq x y z
N MET A 1 4.19 10.71 -18.28
CA MET A 1 4.67 10.81 -16.89
C MET A 1 3.62 10.18 -16.00
N ALA A 2 3.94 9.09 -15.31
CA ALA A 2 3.03 8.56 -14.30
C ALA A 2 2.99 9.55 -13.14
N ILE A 3 1.82 10.16 -12.90
CA ILE A 3 1.60 11.03 -11.75
C ILE A 3 1.73 10.16 -10.51
N GLU A 4 2.68 10.45 -9.63
CA GLU A 4 2.83 9.72 -8.37
C GLU A 4 1.54 9.81 -7.55
N PRO A 5 1.14 8.73 -6.85
CA PRO A 5 -0.01 8.80 -5.97
C PRO A 5 0.23 9.88 -4.91
N PRO A 6 -0.76 10.74 -4.61
CA PRO A 6 -0.59 11.82 -3.64
C PRO A 6 -0.27 11.25 -2.26
N GLU A 7 0.39 12.01 -1.39
CA GLU A 7 0.53 11.63 0.02
C GLU A 7 -0.83 11.50 0.72
N LEU A 8 -0.87 10.79 1.86
CA LEU A 8 -2.13 10.52 2.57
C LEU A 8 -2.91 11.80 2.88
N GLU A 9 -2.23 12.83 3.38
CA GLU A 9 -2.83 14.13 3.70
C GLU A 9 -3.46 14.78 2.46
N THR A 10 -2.74 14.73 1.33
CA THR A 10 -3.25 15.23 0.05
C THR A 10 -4.46 14.44 -0.45
N ARG A 11 -4.44 13.11 -0.33
CA ARG A 11 -5.60 12.26 -0.69
C ARG A 11 -6.83 12.61 0.15
N VAL A 12 -6.67 12.81 1.46
CA VAL A 12 -7.76 13.25 2.33
C VAL A 12 -8.29 14.62 1.91
N ALA A 13 -7.41 15.59 1.66
CA ALA A 13 -7.80 16.93 1.23
C ALA A 13 -8.57 16.91 -0.11
N ILE A 14 -8.15 16.06 -1.06
CA ILE A 14 -8.85 15.87 -2.33
C ILE A 14 -10.26 15.32 -2.11
N LEU A 15 -10.42 14.27 -1.30
CA LEU A 15 -11.72 13.67 -1.00
C LEU A 15 -12.67 14.68 -0.34
N MET A 16 -12.19 15.42 0.65
CA MET A 16 -12.97 16.45 1.34
C MET A 16 -13.42 17.54 0.38
N LYS A 17 -12.49 18.10 -0.41
CA LYS A 17 -12.79 19.14 -1.40
C LYS A 17 -13.82 18.65 -2.43
N LYS A 18 -13.71 17.42 -2.91
CA LYS A 18 -14.67 16.87 -3.88
C LYS A 18 -16.02 16.55 -3.27
N ALA A 19 -16.07 16.14 -2.00
CA ALA A 19 -17.35 15.98 -1.31
C ALA A 19 -18.07 17.33 -1.15
N ASP A 20 -17.34 18.38 -0.76
CA ASP A 20 -17.87 19.73 -0.65
C ASP A 20 -18.39 20.26 -2.00
N GLU A 21 -17.63 20.07 -3.09
CA GLU A 21 -18.07 20.46 -4.45
C GLU A 21 -19.34 19.72 -4.93
N ASN A 22 -19.69 18.58 -4.33
CA ASN A 22 -20.89 17.81 -4.64
C ASN A 22 -22.00 17.99 -3.60
N ASP A 23 -21.87 18.97 -2.68
CA ASP A 23 -22.81 19.21 -1.58
C ASP A 23 -23.03 17.99 -0.67
N ILE A 24 -21.99 17.15 -0.52
CA ILE A 24 -22.04 15.93 0.30
C ILE A 24 -21.29 16.15 1.61
N ARG A 25 -21.98 15.90 2.73
CA ARG A 25 -21.33 15.83 4.04
C ARG A 25 -20.53 14.53 4.18
N LEU A 26 -19.22 14.61 3.96
CA LEU A 26 -18.28 13.51 4.20
C LEU A 26 -17.59 13.68 5.57
N PRO A 27 -17.80 12.78 6.55
CA PRO A 27 -17.06 12.83 7.80
C PRO A 27 -15.55 12.63 7.57
N GLY A 28 -14.72 13.41 8.28
CA GLY A 28 -13.25 13.36 8.10
C GLY A 28 -12.65 11.97 8.37
N GLU A 29 -13.19 11.22 9.31
CA GLU A 29 -12.78 9.83 9.57
C GLU A 29 -13.05 8.90 8.38
N VAL A 30 -14.13 9.15 7.62
CA VAL A 30 -14.47 8.38 6.43
C VAL A 30 -13.54 8.75 5.28
N ALA A 31 -13.25 10.04 5.09
CA ALA A 31 -12.26 10.49 4.11
C ALA A 31 -10.88 9.88 4.40
N PHE A 32 -10.45 9.88 5.66
CA PHE A 32 -9.22 9.23 6.11
C PHE A 32 -9.23 7.72 5.83
N PHE A 33 -10.34 7.03 6.15
CA PHE A 33 -10.49 5.60 5.90
C PHE A 33 -10.33 5.26 4.40
N ILE A 34 -11.03 6.00 3.52
CA ILE A 34 -10.94 5.81 2.06
C ILE A 34 -9.50 6.08 1.58
N ALA A 35 -8.92 7.23 1.96
CA ALA A 35 -7.57 7.63 1.54
C ALA A 35 -6.48 6.67 2.03
N LYS A 36 -6.66 6.04 3.21
CA LYS A 36 -5.71 5.06 3.75
C LYS A 36 -5.78 3.72 2.99
N ARG A 37 -6.97 3.32 2.55
CA ARG A 37 -7.22 2.05 1.87
C ARG A 37 -6.97 2.11 0.36
N LEU A 38 -7.21 3.26 -0.25
CA LEU A 38 -6.96 3.48 -1.68
C LEU A 38 -5.68 4.31 -1.83
N ARG A 39 -4.57 3.62 -2.14
CA ARG A 39 -3.24 4.24 -2.34
C ARG A 39 -2.97 4.61 -3.80
N SER A 40 -4.01 4.61 -4.63
CA SER A 40 -3.91 4.81 -6.06
C SER A 40 -3.98 6.29 -6.46
N ASN A 41 -4.01 6.55 -7.76
CA ASN A 41 -3.99 7.89 -8.35
C ASN A 41 -5.29 8.69 -8.05
N VAL A 42 -5.23 10.00 -8.28
CA VAL A 42 -6.34 10.94 -8.02
C VAL A 42 -7.65 10.51 -8.70
N ARG A 43 -7.58 9.99 -9.94
CA ARG A 43 -8.78 9.58 -10.69
C ARG A 43 -9.51 8.42 -10.03
N GLU A 44 -8.78 7.43 -9.53
CA GLU A 44 -9.39 6.30 -8.82
C GLU A 44 -9.99 6.72 -7.47
N LEU A 45 -9.32 7.64 -6.77
CA LEU A 45 -9.81 8.21 -5.53
C LEU A 45 -11.14 8.95 -5.73
N GLU A 46 -11.23 9.78 -6.77
CA GLU A 46 -12.47 10.46 -7.19
C GLU A 46 -13.54 9.46 -7.62
N GLY A 47 -13.18 8.42 -8.38
CA GLY A 47 -14.10 7.36 -8.78
C GLY A 47 -14.70 6.60 -7.58
N ALA A 48 -13.90 6.32 -6.56
CA ALA A 48 -14.37 5.71 -5.33
C ALA A 48 -15.34 6.62 -4.56
N LEU A 49 -15.02 7.91 -4.44
CA LEU A 49 -15.92 8.88 -3.84
C LEU A 49 -17.26 8.97 -4.58
N ASN A 50 -17.24 9.06 -5.90
CA ASN A 50 -18.44 9.10 -6.73
C ASN A 50 -19.31 7.85 -6.52
N ARG A 51 -18.70 6.67 -6.38
CA ARG A 51 -19.44 5.43 -6.07
C ARG A 51 -20.10 5.49 -4.70
N VAL A 52 -19.42 6.02 -3.67
CA VAL A 52 -19.99 6.23 -2.33
C VAL A 52 -21.17 7.18 -2.39
N ILE A 53 -21.03 8.33 -3.07
CA ILE A 53 -22.09 9.33 -3.23
C ILE A 53 -23.30 8.74 -3.96
N ALA A 54 -23.08 8.05 -5.07
CA ALA A 54 -24.16 7.42 -5.84
C ALA A 54 -24.94 6.39 -4.99
N ASN A 55 -24.25 5.55 -4.22
CA ASN A 55 -24.91 4.61 -3.32
C ASN A 55 -25.67 5.32 -2.19
N ALA A 56 -25.12 6.41 -1.65
CA ALA A 56 -25.76 7.15 -0.56
C ALA A 56 -27.06 7.80 -1.04
N ASN A 57 -27.02 8.43 -2.22
CA ASN A 57 -28.20 9.01 -2.87
C ASN A 57 -29.25 7.97 -3.21
N PHE A 58 -28.84 6.78 -3.67
CA PHE A 58 -29.77 5.69 -4.00
C PHE A 58 -30.44 5.07 -2.77
N THR A 59 -29.71 4.94 -1.65
CA THR A 59 -30.20 4.27 -0.44
C THR A 59 -30.75 5.22 0.62
N GLY A 60 -30.48 6.53 0.51
CA GLY A 60 -30.78 7.54 1.52
C GLY A 60 -29.99 7.38 2.83
N ARG A 61 -28.98 6.50 2.87
CA ARG A 61 -28.19 6.22 4.07
C ARG A 61 -27.10 7.26 4.28
N ALA A 62 -26.81 7.56 5.54
CA ALA A 62 -25.68 8.40 5.92
C ALA A 62 -24.35 7.73 5.56
N ILE A 63 -23.39 8.53 5.09
CA ILE A 63 -22.05 8.08 4.76
C ILE A 63 -21.27 7.83 6.06
N THR A 64 -21.19 6.56 6.45
CA THR A 64 -20.42 6.05 7.59
C THR A 64 -19.30 5.11 7.09
N ILE A 65 -18.37 4.72 7.98
CA ILE A 65 -17.31 3.76 7.62
C ILE A 65 -17.90 2.43 7.15
N ASP A 66 -18.92 1.92 7.83
CA ASP A 66 -19.57 0.66 7.47
C ASP A 66 -20.28 0.76 6.11
N PHE A 67 -20.96 1.88 5.86
CA PHE A 67 -21.56 2.15 4.57
C PHE A 67 -20.51 2.15 3.44
N VAL A 68 -19.36 2.79 3.65
CA VAL A 68 -18.29 2.82 2.66
C VAL A 68 -17.68 1.43 2.42
N ARG A 69 -17.53 0.61 3.47
CA ARG A 69 -17.08 -0.78 3.34
C ARG A 69 -18.02 -1.61 2.46
N GLU A 70 -19.32 -1.39 2.58
CA GLU A 70 -20.32 -2.03 1.72
C GLU A 70 -20.24 -1.49 0.28
N ALA A 71 -20.30 -0.17 0.11
CA ALA A 71 -20.32 0.48 -1.20
C ALA A 71 -19.04 0.26 -2.03
N LEU A 72 -17.90 0.06 -1.36
CA LEU A 72 -16.60 -0.15 -1.99
C LEU A 72 -16.09 -1.60 -1.84
N ARG A 73 -16.92 -2.56 -1.41
CA ARG A 73 -16.49 -3.94 -1.09
C ARG A 73 -15.60 -4.55 -2.16
N ASP A 74 -16.05 -4.59 -3.42
CA ASP A 74 -15.31 -5.23 -4.51
C ASP A 74 -14.01 -4.49 -4.85
N LEU A 75 -14.03 -3.15 -4.76
CA LEU A 75 -12.86 -2.31 -5.01
C LEU A 75 -11.79 -2.53 -3.93
N LEU A 76 -12.21 -2.54 -2.66
CA LEU A 76 -11.34 -2.81 -1.52
C LEU A 76 -10.77 -4.23 -1.58
N ALA A 77 -11.59 -5.22 -1.93
CA ALA A 77 -11.16 -6.61 -2.09
C ALA A 77 -10.15 -6.79 -3.23
N LEU A 78 -10.32 -6.06 -4.34
CA LEU A 78 -9.35 -6.07 -5.44
C LEU A 78 -8.00 -5.48 -5.01
N GLN A 79 -8.02 -4.34 -4.31
CA GLN A 79 -6.81 -3.71 -3.77
C GLN A 79 -6.08 -4.64 -2.78
N GLU A 80 -6.81 -5.29 -1.88
CA GLU A 80 -6.24 -6.27 -0.94
C GLU A 80 -5.62 -7.49 -1.65
N LYS A 81 -6.20 -7.94 -2.78
CA LYS A 81 -5.62 -9.02 -3.59
C LYS A 81 -4.32 -8.62 -4.30
N LEU A 82 -4.23 -7.37 -4.75
CA LEU A 82 -3.05 -6.88 -5.46
C LEU A 82 -1.85 -6.69 -4.51
N VAL A 83 -2.11 -6.26 -3.28
CA VAL A 83 -1.06 -5.94 -2.30
C VAL A 83 -0.90 -7.06 -1.27
N THR A 84 -0.47 -8.24 -1.73
CA THR A 84 -0.19 -9.41 -0.88
C THR A 84 1.32 -9.61 -0.68
N ILE A 85 1.74 -10.26 0.42
CA ILE A 85 3.16 -10.56 0.66
C ILE A 85 3.74 -11.36 -0.52
N ASP A 86 3.00 -12.32 -1.04
CA ASP A 86 3.41 -13.14 -2.20
C ASP A 86 3.65 -12.29 -3.45
N ASN A 87 2.77 -11.33 -3.75
CA ASN A 87 2.95 -10.44 -4.89
C ASN A 87 4.15 -9.50 -4.68
N ILE A 88 4.35 -9.00 -3.46
CA ILE A 88 5.52 -8.19 -3.08
C ILE A 88 6.80 -8.99 -3.29
N GLN A 89 6.86 -10.25 -2.83
CA GLN A 89 8.02 -11.12 -3.04
C GLN A 89 8.32 -11.33 -4.52
N LYS A 90 7.31 -11.62 -5.34
CA LYS A 90 7.46 -11.81 -6.79
C LYS A 90 7.98 -10.54 -7.47
N THR A 91 7.33 -9.41 -7.21
CA THR A 91 7.67 -8.12 -7.82
C THR A 91 9.09 -7.69 -7.45
N VAL A 92 9.48 -7.82 -6.18
CA VAL A 92 10.84 -7.48 -5.74
C VAL A 92 11.88 -8.44 -6.31
N ALA A 93 11.57 -9.74 -6.37
CA ALA A 93 12.48 -10.73 -6.97
C ALA A 93 12.73 -10.43 -8.45
N GLU A 94 11.67 -10.12 -9.20
CA GLU A 94 11.76 -9.75 -10.62
C GLU A 94 12.56 -8.46 -10.83
N TYR A 95 12.27 -7.42 -10.04
CA TYR A 95 12.96 -6.13 -10.11
C TYR A 95 14.48 -6.28 -9.91
N TYR A 96 14.90 -7.04 -8.90
CA TYR A 96 16.32 -7.31 -8.62
C TYR A 96 16.91 -8.47 -9.42
N LYS A 97 16.13 -9.08 -10.33
CA LYS A 97 16.54 -10.21 -11.19
C LYS A 97 17.07 -11.41 -10.38
N ILE A 98 16.38 -11.75 -9.29
CA ILE A 98 16.65 -12.93 -8.46
C ILE A 98 15.41 -13.84 -8.42
N LYS A 99 15.54 -15.05 -7.87
CA LYS A 99 14.38 -15.93 -7.68
C LYS A 99 13.68 -15.61 -6.37
N VAL A 100 12.36 -15.81 -6.29
CA VAL A 100 11.63 -15.74 -5.01
C VAL A 100 12.23 -16.67 -3.96
N ALA A 101 12.68 -17.87 -4.37
CA ALA A 101 13.38 -18.80 -3.50
C ALA A 101 14.65 -18.20 -2.85
N ASP A 102 15.33 -17.27 -3.51
CA ASP A 102 16.49 -16.57 -2.92
C ASP A 102 16.05 -15.67 -1.76
N LEU A 103 14.91 -14.97 -1.90
CA LEU A 103 14.30 -14.17 -0.83
C LEU A 103 13.95 -15.03 0.39
N LEU A 104 13.53 -16.28 0.18
CA LEU A 104 13.19 -17.20 1.27
C LEU A 104 14.43 -17.89 1.87
N SER A 105 15.49 -18.08 1.09
CA SER A 105 16.72 -18.78 1.51
C SER A 105 17.46 -18.13 2.68
N LYS A 106 18.31 -18.87 3.40
CA LYS A 106 19.19 -18.31 4.47
C LYS A 106 20.40 -17.52 3.94
N ARG A 107 20.55 -17.34 2.62
CA ARG A 107 21.71 -16.70 2.00
C ARG A 107 21.82 -15.22 2.43
N ARG A 108 23.03 -14.83 2.84
CA ARG A 108 23.34 -13.50 3.40
C ARG A 108 24.11 -12.55 2.46
N SER A 109 24.44 -12.98 1.24
CA SER A 109 25.12 -12.11 0.27
C SER A 109 24.30 -10.85 0.02
N ARG A 110 24.96 -9.70 -0.13
CA ARG A 110 24.28 -8.40 -0.29
C ARG A 110 23.28 -8.40 -1.45
N SER A 111 23.61 -9.09 -2.54
CA SER A 111 22.75 -9.29 -3.72
C SER A 111 21.42 -10.02 -3.45
N VAL A 112 21.27 -10.67 -2.30
CA VAL A 112 20.02 -11.33 -1.89
C VAL A 112 19.47 -10.69 -0.61
N ALA A 113 20.33 -10.33 0.33
CA ALA A 113 19.94 -9.72 1.58
C ALA A 113 19.28 -8.35 1.38
N ARG A 114 19.77 -7.51 0.45
CA ARG A 114 19.17 -6.19 0.17
C ARG A 114 17.78 -6.30 -0.46
N PRO A 115 17.56 -7.07 -1.55
CA PRO A 115 16.22 -7.31 -2.08
C PRO A 115 15.25 -7.88 -1.04
N ARG A 116 15.72 -8.79 -0.17
CA ARG A 116 14.89 -9.32 0.92
C ARG A 116 14.48 -8.27 1.94
N GLN A 117 15.42 -7.41 2.35
CA GLN A 117 15.11 -6.32 3.26
C GLN A 117 14.12 -5.34 2.62
N MET A 118 14.29 -5.05 1.33
CA MET A 118 13.36 -4.24 0.54
C MET A 118 11.95 -4.85 0.55
N ALA A 119 11.82 -6.14 0.25
CA ALA A 119 10.54 -6.85 0.25
C ALA A 119 9.87 -6.87 1.63
N MET A 120 10.63 -7.06 2.71
CA MET A 120 10.10 -6.99 4.08
C MET A 120 9.59 -5.59 4.45
N ALA A 121 10.36 -4.56 4.10
CA ALA A 121 9.97 -3.16 4.35
C ALA A 121 8.70 -2.80 3.58
N LEU A 122 8.62 -3.19 2.30
CA LEU A 122 7.42 -3.00 1.47
C LEU A 122 6.23 -3.80 2.01
N ALA A 123 6.42 -5.04 2.45
CA ALA A 123 5.36 -5.81 3.10
C ALA A 123 4.82 -5.11 4.34
N LYS A 124 5.71 -4.53 5.16
CA LYS A 124 5.30 -3.79 6.37
C LYS A 124 4.56 -2.50 6.04
N GLU A 125 4.98 -1.81 4.98
CA GLU A 125 4.41 -0.52 4.54
C GLU A 125 3.06 -0.70 3.85
N LEU A 126 2.96 -1.70 2.97
CA LEU A 126 1.86 -1.85 2.03
C LEU A 126 0.75 -2.79 2.53
N THR A 127 1.03 -3.62 3.53
CA THR A 127 0.07 -4.59 4.08
C THR A 127 -0.26 -4.33 5.56
N ASN A 128 -1.32 -4.97 6.05
CA ASN A 128 -1.66 -4.93 7.48
C ASN A 128 -0.99 -6.06 8.29
N HIS A 129 -0.10 -6.85 7.69
CA HIS A 129 0.55 -7.96 8.39
C HIS A 129 1.48 -7.46 9.51
N SER A 130 1.47 -8.24 10.59
CA SER A 130 2.38 -8.09 11.72
C SER A 130 3.80 -8.53 11.37
N LEU A 131 4.79 -8.10 12.18
CA LEU A 131 6.18 -8.50 11.96
C LEU A 131 6.38 -10.03 12.00
N PRO A 132 5.73 -10.80 12.90
CA PRO A 132 5.78 -12.26 12.86
C PRO A 132 5.24 -12.85 11.56
N GLU A 133 4.04 -12.43 11.12
CA GLU A 133 3.44 -12.95 9.87
C GLU A 133 4.32 -12.68 8.65
N ILE A 134 4.92 -11.48 8.58
CA ILE A 134 5.90 -11.16 7.54
C ILE A 134 7.10 -12.10 7.66
N GLY A 135 7.65 -12.26 8.87
CA GLY A 135 8.78 -13.15 9.13
C GLY A 135 8.55 -14.58 8.63
N ASP A 136 7.38 -15.14 8.94
CA ASP A 136 6.95 -16.47 8.51
C ASP A 136 6.89 -16.57 6.98
N ALA A 137 6.27 -15.59 6.32
CA ALA A 137 6.18 -15.53 4.86
C ALA A 137 7.55 -15.42 4.18
N PHE A 138 8.56 -14.87 4.86
CA PHE A 138 9.95 -14.85 4.40
C PHE A 138 10.76 -16.03 4.95
N GLY A 139 10.19 -17.25 4.95
CA GLY A 139 10.93 -18.48 5.28
C GLY A 139 11.18 -18.68 6.78
N GLY A 140 10.21 -18.34 7.62
CA GLY A 140 10.27 -18.58 9.07
C GLY A 140 11.30 -17.72 9.79
N ARG A 141 11.44 -16.45 9.39
CA ARG A 141 12.37 -15.50 10.00
C ARG A 141 11.79 -14.87 11.24
N ASP A 142 12.64 -14.64 12.23
CA ASP A 142 12.23 -13.96 13.46
C ASP A 142 11.74 -12.53 13.19
N HIS A 143 10.71 -12.10 13.91
CA HIS A 143 10.11 -10.77 13.82
C HIS A 143 11.15 -9.64 13.98
N THR A 144 12.19 -9.83 14.79
CA THR A 144 13.30 -8.88 14.94
C THR A 144 14.09 -8.72 13.64
N THR A 145 14.23 -9.78 12.83
CA THR A 145 14.87 -9.71 11.50
C THR A 145 14.09 -8.79 10.57
N VAL A 146 12.75 -8.87 10.60
CA VAL A 146 11.87 -7.99 9.82
C VAL A 146 11.98 -6.54 10.32
N LEU A 147 11.99 -6.32 11.62
CA LEU A 147 12.18 -5.00 12.22
C LEU A 147 13.53 -4.38 11.79
N HIS A 148 14.62 -5.17 11.86
CA HIS A 148 15.94 -4.74 11.41
C HIS A 148 15.98 -4.43 9.91
N ALA A 149 15.27 -5.22 9.09
CA ALA A 149 15.15 -4.96 7.66
C ALA A 149 14.45 -3.63 7.38
N CYS A 150 13.32 -3.35 8.04
CA CYS A 150 12.57 -2.11 7.89
C CYS A 150 13.43 -0.89 8.23
N ARG A 151 14.03 -0.89 9.43
CA ARG A 151 14.93 0.20 9.88
C ARG A 151 16.11 0.39 8.93
N LYS A 152 16.66 -0.71 8.40
CA LYS A 152 17.81 -0.59 7.49
C LYS A 152 17.43 -0.01 6.14
N ILE A 153 16.26 -0.34 5.59
CA ILE A 153 15.78 0.25 4.34
C ILE A 153 15.45 1.73 4.54
N GLU A 154 14.81 2.09 5.65
CA GLU A 154 14.54 3.48 6.02
C GLU A 154 15.82 4.32 6.05
N GLN A 155 16.85 3.87 6.79
CA GLN A 155 18.16 4.51 6.80
C GLN A 155 18.78 4.63 5.39
N LEU A 156 18.76 3.54 4.60
CA LEU A 156 19.40 3.55 3.28
C LEU A 156 18.67 4.44 2.27
N ARG A 157 17.37 4.69 2.43
CA ARG A 157 16.62 5.63 1.57
C ARG A 157 17.07 7.07 1.78
N GLU A 158 17.63 7.40 2.94
CA GLU A 158 18.23 8.71 3.22
C GLU A 158 19.67 8.79 2.69
N GLU A 159 20.42 7.70 2.79
CA GLU A 159 21.86 7.65 2.46
C GLU A 159 22.15 7.35 0.98
N SER A 160 21.23 6.72 0.24
CA SER A 160 21.48 6.19 -1.10
C SER A 160 20.33 6.52 -2.06
N HIS A 161 20.66 7.27 -3.11
CA HIS A 161 19.70 7.62 -4.16
C HIS A 161 19.11 6.39 -4.84
N ASP A 162 19.94 5.40 -5.20
CA ASP A 162 19.49 4.15 -5.84
C ASP A 162 18.45 3.41 -4.99
N ILE A 163 18.66 3.29 -3.66
CA ILE A 163 17.71 2.61 -2.78
C ILE A 163 16.40 3.39 -2.65
N LYS A 164 16.48 4.73 -2.63
CA LYS A 164 15.31 5.59 -2.62
C LYS A 164 14.49 5.42 -3.90
N GLU A 165 15.16 5.40 -5.05
CA GLU A 165 14.54 5.21 -6.35
C GLU A 165 13.92 3.81 -6.48
N ASP A 166 14.65 2.76 -6.09
CA ASP A 166 14.14 1.38 -6.06
C ASP A 166 12.86 1.27 -5.24
N PHE A 167 12.85 1.86 -4.04
CA PHE A 167 11.69 1.83 -3.15
C PHE A 167 10.48 2.54 -3.78
N SER A 168 10.67 3.73 -4.34
CA SER A 168 9.60 4.48 -5.02
C SER A 168 9.05 3.72 -6.24
N ASN A 169 9.95 3.15 -7.07
CA ASN A 169 9.56 2.36 -8.24
C ASN A 169 8.74 1.13 -7.85
N LEU A 170 9.19 0.38 -6.85
CA LEU A 170 8.50 -0.81 -6.35
C LEU A 170 7.14 -0.47 -5.74
N ILE A 171 7.03 0.61 -4.95
CA ILE A 171 5.73 1.08 -4.44
C ILE A 171 4.78 1.39 -5.59
N ARG A 172 5.25 2.12 -6.61
CA ARG A 172 4.41 2.46 -7.75
C ARG A 172 3.93 1.20 -8.45
N THR A 173 4.81 0.24 -8.72
CA THR A 173 4.43 -1.03 -9.38
C THR A 173 3.44 -1.85 -8.55
N LEU A 174 3.60 -1.89 -7.23
CA LEU A 174 2.74 -2.66 -6.33
C LEU A 174 1.38 -1.99 -6.03
N SER A 175 1.27 -0.68 -6.29
CA SER A 175 0.07 0.12 -5.99
C SER A 175 -0.64 0.62 -7.26
N SER A 176 -0.18 0.20 -8.44
CA SER A 176 -0.80 0.49 -9.74
C SER A 176 -1.85 -0.55 -10.14
#